data_AF-C0QBN9-F1
#
_entry.id   AF-C0QBN9-F1
#
_cell.length_a   1.000
_cell.length_b   1.000
_cell.length_c   1.000
_cell.angle_alpha   90.00
_cell.angle_beta   90.00
_cell.angle_gamma   90.00
#
_symmetry.space_group_name_H-M   'P 1'
#
loop_
_entity.id
_entity.type
_entity.pdbx_description
1 polymer ?
#
loop_
_entity_poly.entity_id
_entity_poly.type
_entity_poly.pdbx_seq_one_letter_code
_entity_poly.pdbx_strand_id
1 'polypeptide(L)'
;MSDSGFFGQGEDKNFEHDIKIKVGGVMVELTQTGKLRIMYGYTFLGAGGFGLGIIMNPDLIQSLLKMPDQDPVIFGITGAVYLAFGFLSIFGLISPIKFSPVLFLQLIYKSLWLAGVIAPMFLKGQFPFYAVLITIIFLTYIIGDLITLPFNYLFSKSNH
;
A
#
# COMPACT_ATOMS: atom_id res chain seq x y z
N MET A 1 -10.16 -22.74 45.49
CA MET A 1 -10.07 -24.07 44.89
C MET A 1 -10.93 -24.03 43.63
N SER A 2 -10.26 -24.11 42.46
CA SER A 2 -10.76 -24.24 41.06
C SER A 2 -11.83 -23.24 40.55
N ASP A 3 -11.90 -22.82 39.29
CA ASP A 3 -11.32 -23.35 38.06
C ASP A 3 -11.03 -22.26 37.02
N SER A 4 -10.01 -22.56 36.24
CA SER A 4 -9.44 -21.82 35.12
C SER A 4 -10.23 -21.99 33.82
N GLY A 5 -10.16 -20.97 32.95
CA GLY A 5 -10.04 -21.17 31.51
C GLY A 5 -11.33 -21.08 30.70
N PHE A 6 -11.54 -19.95 30.03
CA PHE A 6 -12.22 -19.90 28.74
C PHE A 6 -11.72 -18.68 27.95
N PHE A 7 -10.41 -18.65 27.67
CA PHE A 7 -9.93 -17.91 26.51
C PHE A 7 -10.47 -18.68 25.30
N GLY A 8 -11.55 -18.15 24.72
CA GLY A 8 -12.10 -18.63 23.47
C GLY A 8 -11.03 -18.58 22.39
N GLN A 9 -10.47 -19.75 22.14
CA GLN A 9 -9.64 -20.09 21.00
C GLN A 9 -10.57 -20.07 19.78
N GLY A 10 -10.86 -18.86 19.29
CA GLY A 10 -11.43 -18.68 17.96
C GLY A 10 -10.35 -19.07 16.97
N GLU A 11 -10.38 -20.32 16.55
CA GLU A 11 -9.61 -20.81 15.42
C GLU A 11 -9.86 -19.89 14.22
N ASP A 12 -8.86 -19.06 13.88
CA ASP A 12 -8.75 -18.32 12.62
C ASP A 12 -8.54 -19.32 11.46
N LYS A 13 -9.54 -20.16 11.23
CA LYS A 13 -9.66 -21.01 10.05
C LYS A 13 -10.36 -20.19 9.00
N ASN A 14 -9.61 -19.43 8.19
CA ASN A 14 -9.92 -19.04 6.79
C ASN A 14 -9.14 -17.80 6.33
N PHE A 15 -7.80 -17.80 6.43
CA PHE A 15 -6.99 -16.85 5.66
C PHE A 15 -5.96 -17.57 4.80
N GLU A 16 -6.48 -18.20 3.76
CA GLU A 16 -5.75 -19.02 2.81
C GLU A 16 -4.68 -18.24 2.02
N HIS A 17 -3.62 -18.97 1.65
CA HIS A 17 -2.36 -18.60 0.99
C HIS A 17 -1.27 -17.97 1.87
N ASP A 18 -0.78 -18.77 2.80
CA ASP A 18 0.56 -18.58 3.37
C ASP A 18 1.62 -18.76 2.28
N ILE A 19 2.49 -17.76 2.13
CA ILE A 19 3.56 -17.77 1.11
C ILE A 19 4.81 -18.34 1.76
N LYS A 20 5.34 -19.42 1.19
CA LYS A 20 6.58 -20.04 1.67
C LYS A 20 7.76 -19.52 0.87
N ILE A 21 8.69 -18.85 1.54
CA ILE A 21 9.89 -18.27 0.94
C ILE A 21 11.10 -19.07 1.46
N LYS A 22 11.98 -19.49 0.56
CA LYS A 22 13.24 -20.16 0.93
C LYS A 22 14.36 -19.12 1.04
N VAL A 23 14.84 -18.86 2.26
CA VAL A 23 15.94 -17.92 2.53
C VAL A 23 17.11 -18.70 3.13
N GLY A 24 18.23 -18.80 2.41
CA GLY A 24 19.44 -19.47 2.91
C GLY A 24 19.24 -20.95 3.31
N GLY A 25 18.29 -21.65 2.68
CA GLY A 25 17.94 -23.04 3.01
C GLY A 25 16.84 -23.20 4.06
N VAL A 26 16.47 -22.14 4.77
CA VAL A 26 15.36 -22.13 5.73
C VAL A 26 14.06 -21.74 5.01
N MET A 27 13.00 -22.52 5.23
CA MET A 27 11.66 -22.21 4.75
C MET A 27 10.99 -21.26 5.75
N VAL A 28 10.73 -20.02 5.33
CA VAL A 28 9.99 -19.02 6.11
C VAL A 28 8.58 -18.95 5.55
N GLU A 29 7.58 -19.16 6.42
CA GLU A 29 6.18 -19.01 6.08
C GLU A 29 5.72 -17.60 6.42
N LEU A 30 5.31 -16.84 5.40
CA LEU A 30 4.87 -15.48 5.56
C LEU A 30 3.36 -15.45 5.79
N THR A 31 2.99 -15.28 7.06
CA THR A 31 1.59 -15.15 7.47
C THR A 31 0.96 -13.89 6.90
N GLN A 32 -0.37 -13.85 6.85
CA GLN A 32 -1.16 -12.71 6.36
C GLN A 32 -0.80 -11.40 7.07
N THR A 33 -0.68 -11.44 8.39
CA THR A 33 -0.25 -10.29 9.20
C THR A 33 1.17 -9.85 8.83
N GLY A 34 2.07 -10.79 8.50
CA GLY A 34 3.41 -10.51 8.00
C GLY A 34 3.38 -9.78 6.64
N LYS A 35 2.58 -10.27 5.69
CA LYS A 35 2.37 -9.64 4.38
C LYS A 35 1.85 -8.20 4.53
N LEU A 36 0.83 -8.01 5.38
CA LEU A 36 0.27 -6.68 5.66
C LEU A 36 1.31 -5.73 6.23
N ARG A 37 2.12 -6.18 7.20
CA ARG A 37 3.20 -5.35 7.78
C ARG A 37 4.24 -4.95 6.74
N ILE A 38 4.59 -5.84 5.81
CA ILE A 38 5.48 -5.50 4.70
C ILE A 38 4.87 -4.40 3.83
N MET A 39 3.59 -4.51 3.47
CA MET A 39 2.92 -3.49 2.65
C MET A 39 2.78 -2.14 3.36
N TYR A 40 2.51 -2.13 4.67
CA TYR A 40 2.53 -0.89 5.45
C TYR A 40 3.93 -0.28 5.54
N GLY A 41 4.97 -1.10 5.78
CA GLY A 41 6.36 -0.65 5.77
C GLY A 41 6.75 -0.07 4.41
N TYR A 42 6.34 -0.74 3.33
CA TYR A 42 6.57 -0.27 1.96
C TYR A 42 5.87 1.06 1.70
N THR A 43 4.60 1.19 2.10
CA THR A 43 3.85 2.46 2.00
C THR A 43 4.50 3.57 2.81
N PHE A 44 4.91 3.30 4.05
CA PHE A 44 5.55 4.29 4.92
C PHE A 44 6.83 4.84 4.29
N LEU A 45 7.71 3.97 3.81
CA LEU A 45 8.98 4.37 3.21
C LEU A 45 8.77 4.99 1.82
N GLY A 46 7.97 4.36 0.98
CA GLY A 46 7.74 4.79 -0.40
C GLY A 46 6.82 5.99 -0.47
N ALA A 47 5.53 5.82 -0.19
CA ALA A 47 4.57 6.93 -0.26
C ALA A 47 4.85 8.00 0.79
N GLY A 48 5.12 7.62 2.04
CA GLY A 48 5.42 8.58 3.10
C GLY A 48 6.69 9.40 2.82
N GLY A 49 7.79 8.73 2.47
CA GLY A 49 9.04 9.40 2.10
C GLY A 49 8.91 10.28 0.86
N PHE A 50 8.20 9.81 -0.17
CA PHE A 50 7.96 10.58 -1.39
C PHE A 50 7.08 11.81 -1.12
N GLY A 51 6.01 11.65 -0.34
CA GLY A 51 5.13 12.75 0.06
C GLY A 51 5.86 13.81 0.89
N LEU A 52 6.71 13.38 1.83
CA LEU A 52 7.57 14.29 2.59
C LEU A 52 8.53 15.05 1.67
N GLY A 53 9.14 14.36 0.71
CA GLY A 53 10.03 14.97 -0.28
C GLY A 53 9.33 16.06 -1.10
N ILE A 54 8.10 15.80 -1.56
CA ILE A 54 7.29 16.78 -2.30
C ILE A 54 7.03 18.04 -1.45
N ILE A 55 6.69 17.88 -0.17
CA ILE A 55 6.36 19.01 0.71
C ILE A 55 7.61 19.83 1.06
N MET A 56 8.73 19.16 1.35
CA MET A 56 9.94 19.85 1.81
C MET A 56 10.76 20.46 0.68
N ASN A 57 10.83 19.78 -0.47
CA ASN A 57 11.62 20.23 -1.61
C ASN A 57 11.01 19.72 -2.94
N PRO A 58 9.93 20.36 -3.42
CA PRO A 58 9.24 19.93 -4.63
C PRO A 58 10.15 19.98 -5.88
N ASP A 59 11.08 20.94 -5.95
CA ASP A 59 12.00 21.10 -7.09
C ASP A 59 13.01 19.94 -7.18
N LEU A 60 13.47 19.44 -6.03
CA LEU A 60 14.31 18.24 -5.98
C LEU A 60 13.55 17.02 -6.52
N ILE A 61 12.30 16.83 -6.12
CA ILE A 61 11.51 15.68 -6.61
C ILE A 61 11.24 15.79 -8.11
N GLN A 62 10.86 16.97 -8.58
CA GLN A 62 10.61 17.22 -10.00
C GLN A 62 11.88 16.98 -10.84
N SER A 63 13.03 17.47 -10.39
CA SER A 63 14.31 17.26 -11.09
C SER A 63 14.77 15.80 -11.10
N LEU A 64 14.68 15.09 -9.96
CA LEU A 64 15.04 13.68 -9.86
C LEU A 64 14.21 12.79 -10.79
N LEU A 65 12.91 13.09 -10.91
CA LEU A 65 12.01 12.36 -11.79
C LEU A 65 11.96 12.91 -13.23
N LYS A 66 12.61 14.05 -13.51
CA LYS A 66 12.50 14.78 -14.78
C LYS A 66 11.04 15.11 -15.13
N MET A 67 10.26 15.50 -14.11
CA MET A 67 8.89 15.97 -14.28
C MET A 67 8.89 17.38 -14.85
N PRO A 68 7.90 17.73 -15.69
CA PRO A 68 7.66 19.13 -16.04
C PRO A 68 7.20 19.90 -14.80
N ASP A 69 7.24 21.24 -14.88
CA ASP A 69 6.74 22.11 -13.81
C ASP A 69 5.31 21.73 -13.44
N GLN A 70 5.10 21.49 -12.15
CA GLN A 70 3.79 21.20 -11.58
C GLN A 70 3.19 22.44 -10.93
N ASP A 71 1.86 22.52 -10.93
CA ASP A 71 1.17 23.50 -10.09
C ASP A 71 1.53 23.23 -8.61
N PRO A 72 2.08 24.21 -7.89
CA PRO A 72 2.61 23.99 -6.55
C PRO A 72 1.53 23.62 -5.53
N VAL A 73 0.28 24.09 -5.72
CA VAL A 73 -0.83 23.77 -4.83
C VAL A 73 -1.27 22.32 -5.05
N ILE A 74 -1.48 21.91 -6.31
CA ILE A 74 -1.89 20.54 -6.64
C ILE A 74 -0.79 19.53 -6.29
N PHE A 75 0.47 19.87 -6.55
CA PHE A 75 1.60 19.01 -6.21
C PHE A 75 1.76 18.89 -4.68
N GLY A 76 1.61 19.99 -3.95
CA GLY A 76 1.59 19.99 -2.48
C GLY A 76 0.47 19.11 -1.90
N ILE A 77 -0.74 19.17 -2.46
CA ILE A 77 -1.85 18.27 -2.06
C ILE A 77 -1.48 16.81 -2.28
N THR A 78 -0.86 16.48 -3.42
CA THR A 78 -0.39 15.11 -3.72
C THR A 78 0.62 14.65 -2.66
N GLY A 79 1.59 15.51 -2.34
CA GLY A 79 2.57 15.24 -1.28
C GLY A 79 1.91 15.00 0.09
N ALA A 80 0.94 15.84 0.46
CA ALA A 80 0.21 15.73 1.73
C ALA A 80 -0.59 14.43 1.85
N VAL A 81 -1.29 14.02 0.78
CA VAL A 81 -2.04 12.76 0.76
C VAL A 81 -1.11 11.55 0.88
N TYR A 82 0.02 11.55 0.16
CA TYR A 82 0.99 10.46 0.26
C TYR A 82 1.65 10.39 1.63
N LEU A 83 1.99 11.53 2.21
CA LEU A 83 2.53 11.59 3.57
C LEU A 83 1.50 11.11 4.60
N ALA A 84 0.21 11.44 4.43
CA ALA A 84 -0.87 10.93 5.27
C ALA A 84 -1.00 9.40 5.17
N PHE A 85 -0.88 8.80 3.97
CA PHE A 85 -0.81 7.33 3.84
C PHE A 85 0.39 6.74 4.56
N GLY A 86 1.55 7.43 4.53
CA GLY A 86 2.71 7.06 5.32
C GLY A 86 2.40 7.02 6.82
N PHE A 87 1.84 8.09 7.38
CA PHE A 87 1.45 8.14 8.79
C PHE A 87 0.41 7.07 9.16
N LEU A 88 -0.62 6.88 8.34
CA LEU A 88 -1.62 5.82 8.56
C LEU A 88 -1.00 4.43 8.54
N SER A 89 0.06 4.23 7.75
CA SER A 89 0.78 2.96 7.70
C SER A 89 1.54 2.66 9.00
N ILE A 90 1.93 3.67 9.78
CA ILE A 90 2.50 3.45 11.13
C ILE A 90 1.46 2.75 12.02
N PHE A 91 0.22 3.22 12.01
CA PHE A 91 -0.87 2.55 12.74
C PHE A 91 -1.18 1.18 12.16
N GLY A 92 -1.06 1.02 10.83
CA GLY A 92 -1.13 -0.27 10.16
C GLY A 92 -0.07 -1.26 10.63
N LEU A 93 1.16 -0.84 10.91
CA LEU A 93 2.20 -1.74 11.44
C LEU A 93 1.83 -2.29 12.83
N ILE A 94 1.16 -1.47 13.66
CA ILE A 94 0.71 -1.84 15.00
C ILE A 94 -0.51 -2.76 14.95
N SER A 95 -1.52 -2.43 14.11
CA SER A 95 -2.77 -3.19 13.98
C SER A 95 -3.10 -3.51 12.50
N PRO A 96 -2.39 -4.48 11.87
CA PRO A 96 -2.38 -4.63 10.41
C PRO A 96 -3.73 -4.94 9.77
N ILE A 97 -4.54 -5.78 10.42
CA ILE A 97 -5.86 -6.18 9.89
C ILE A 97 -6.87 -5.03 10.03
N LYS A 98 -6.88 -4.33 11.17
CA LYS A 98 -7.82 -3.23 11.45
C LYS A 98 -7.65 -2.05 10.48
N PHE A 99 -6.42 -1.80 10.05
CA PHE A 99 -6.10 -0.73 9.10
C PHE A 99 -6.09 -1.18 7.64
N SER A 100 -6.48 -2.43 7.33
CA SER A 100 -6.53 -2.93 5.96
C SER A 100 -7.37 -2.06 4.99
N PRO A 101 -8.41 -1.31 5.44
CA PRO A 101 -9.07 -0.33 4.58
C PRO A 101 -8.14 0.75 4.00
N VAL A 102 -7.01 1.07 4.65
CA VAL A 102 -6.03 2.03 4.14
C VAL A 102 -5.30 1.47 2.91
N LEU A 103 -4.86 0.22 2.96
CA LEU A 103 -4.25 -0.45 1.79
C LEU A 103 -5.29 -0.66 0.69
N PHE A 104 -6.55 -0.96 1.06
CA PHE A 104 -7.63 -1.06 0.09
C PHE A 104 -7.94 0.27 -0.61
N LEU A 105 -7.95 1.37 0.14
CA LEU A 105 -8.06 2.71 -0.45
C LEU A 105 -6.91 2.99 -1.42
N GLN A 106 -5.68 2.63 -1.06
CA GLN A 106 -4.53 2.77 -1.94
C GLN A 106 -4.65 1.94 -3.22
N LEU A 107 -5.12 0.69 -3.12
CA LEU A 107 -5.38 -0.16 -4.28
C LEU A 107 -6.39 0.50 -5.23
N ILE A 108 -7.52 0.99 -4.70
CA ILE A 108 -8.55 1.67 -5.51
C ILE A 108 -7.96 2.92 -6.15
N TYR A 109 -7.32 3.78 -5.37
CA TYR A 109 -6.73 5.03 -5.83
C TYR A 109 -5.74 4.80 -6.98
N LYS A 110 -4.79 3.88 -6.81
CA LYS A 110 -3.77 3.59 -7.83
C LYS A 110 -4.39 2.96 -9.08
N SER A 111 -5.42 2.12 -8.91
CA SER A 111 -6.15 1.52 -10.02
C SER A 111 -6.93 2.59 -10.82
N LEU A 112 -7.58 3.52 -10.14
CA LEU A 112 -8.27 4.65 -10.77
C LEU A 112 -7.29 5.57 -11.50
N TRP A 113 -6.13 5.86 -10.90
CA TRP A 113 -5.08 6.63 -11.57
C TRP A 113 -4.54 5.91 -12.82
N LEU A 114 -4.29 4.59 -12.72
CA LEU A 114 -3.83 3.78 -13.85
C LEU A 114 -4.84 3.80 -15.01
N ALA A 115 -6.12 3.60 -14.71
CA ALA A 115 -7.18 3.57 -15.72
C ALA A 115 -7.54 4.96 -16.27
N GLY A 116 -7.65 5.97 -15.40
CA GLY A 116 -8.13 7.30 -15.76
C GLY A 116 -7.05 8.23 -16.31
N VAL A 117 -5.78 8.03 -15.94
CA VAL A 117 -4.66 8.90 -16.33
C VAL A 117 -3.72 8.18 -17.27
N ILE A 118 -3.20 7.02 -16.87
CA ILE A 118 -2.15 6.33 -17.63
C ILE A 118 -2.68 5.65 -18.88
N ALA A 119 -3.80 4.92 -18.80
CA ALA A 119 -4.37 4.24 -19.96
C ALA A 119 -4.64 5.20 -21.14
N PRO A 120 -5.33 6.35 -20.98
CA PRO A 120 -5.51 7.28 -22.09
C PRO A 120 -4.19 7.91 -22.58
N MET A 121 -3.21 8.13 -21.70
CA MET A 121 -1.90 8.65 -22.09
C MET A 121 -1.13 7.66 -22.96
N PHE A 122 -1.16 6.38 -22.58
CA PHE A 122 -0.57 5.28 -23.33
C PHE A 122 -1.22 5.12 -24.71
N LEU A 123 -2.56 5.17 -24.79
CA LEU A 123 -3.29 5.09 -26.06
C LEU A 123 -2.98 6.25 -27.01
N LYS A 124 -2.57 7.41 -26.48
CA LYS A 124 -2.13 8.57 -27.25
C LYS A 124 -0.64 8.53 -27.64
N GLY A 125 0.10 7.48 -27.25
CA GLY A 125 1.53 7.37 -27.47
C GLY A 125 2.37 8.39 -26.69
N GLN A 126 1.79 9.05 -25.68
CA GLN A 126 2.45 10.06 -24.87
C GLN A 126 2.88 9.40 -23.57
N PHE A 127 4.10 8.86 -23.50
CA PHE A 127 4.53 8.14 -22.31
C PHE A 127 5.90 8.64 -21.83
N PRO A 128 5.93 9.79 -21.14
CA PRO A 128 7.19 10.37 -20.66
C PRO A 128 7.83 9.48 -19.60
N PHE A 129 9.14 9.59 -19.45
CA PHE A 129 9.93 8.73 -18.56
C PHE A 129 9.41 8.72 -17.11
N TYR A 130 9.04 9.87 -16.56
CA TYR A 130 8.49 9.95 -15.20
C TYR A 130 7.18 9.16 -15.06
N ALA A 131 6.31 9.18 -16.07
CA ALA A 131 5.06 8.45 -16.07
C ALA A 131 5.29 6.94 -16.08
N VAL A 132 6.29 6.47 -16.85
CA VAL A 132 6.72 5.06 -16.84
C VAL A 132 7.19 4.63 -15.45
N LEU A 133 8.10 5.40 -14.84
CA LEU A 133 8.64 5.07 -13.52
C LEU A 133 7.56 5.03 -12.45
N ILE A 134 6.69 6.05 -12.39
CA ILE A 134 5.58 6.10 -11.43
C ILE A 134 4.61 4.93 -11.68
N THR A 135 4.33 4.60 -12.94
CA THR A 135 3.47 3.46 -13.29
C THR A 135 4.06 2.15 -12.78
N ILE A 136 5.35 1.89 -13.01
CA ILE A 136 6.00 0.67 -12.52
C ILE A 136 5.91 0.57 -11.00
N ILE A 137 6.19 1.66 -10.28
CA ILE A 137 6.07 1.72 -8.82
C ILE A 137 4.62 1.46 -8.41
N PHE A 138 3.64 2.06 -9.06
CA PHE A 138 2.24 1.87 -8.68
C PHE A 138 1.76 0.45 -8.94
N LEU A 139 2.27 -0.20 -9.99
CA LEU A 139 1.98 -1.61 -10.26
C LEU A 139 2.52 -2.52 -9.17
N THR A 140 3.70 -2.25 -8.59
CA THR A 140 4.20 -3.05 -7.45
C THR A 140 3.28 -2.93 -6.22
N TYR A 141 2.74 -1.73 -5.97
CA TYR A 141 1.73 -1.54 -4.92
C TYR A 141 0.43 -2.28 -5.22
N ILE A 142 -0.12 -2.13 -6.42
CA ILE A 142 -1.38 -2.80 -6.82
C ILE A 142 -1.24 -4.31 -6.67
N ILE A 143 -0.17 -4.89 -7.20
CA ILE A 143 0.09 -6.33 -7.11
C ILE A 143 0.30 -6.74 -5.64
N GLY A 144 1.08 -5.98 -4.89
CA GLY A 144 1.33 -6.23 -3.47
C GLY A 144 0.05 -6.22 -2.64
N ASP A 145 -0.81 -5.22 -2.85
CA ASP A 145 -2.09 -5.07 -2.16
C ASP A 145 -3.05 -6.20 -2.54
N LEU A 146 -3.15 -6.59 -3.82
CA LEU A 146 -3.99 -7.71 -4.26
C LEU A 146 -3.58 -9.06 -3.63
N ILE A 147 -2.28 -9.28 -3.42
CA ILE A 147 -1.76 -10.52 -2.79
C ILE A 147 -1.93 -10.50 -1.26
N THR A 148 -1.94 -9.30 -0.67
CA THR A 148 -1.84 -9.10 0.78
C THR A 148 -3.18 -8.83 1.45
N LEU A 149 -4.13 -8.19 0.76
CA LEU A 149 -5.37 -7.74 1.35
C LEU A 149 -6.29 -8.93 1.70
N PRO A 150 -6.79 -8.99 2.95
CA PRO A 150 -7.76 -9.99 3.35
C PRO A 150 -9.16 -9.58 2.87
N PHE A 151 -9.47 -9.77 1.58
CA PHE A 151 -10.76 -9.36 0.99
C PHE A 151 -11.96 -9.94 1.73
N ASN A 152 -11.87 -11.18 2.22
CA ASN A 152 -12.92 -11.80 3.02
C ASN A 152 -13.21 -11.01 4.30
N TYR A 153 -12.19 -10.47 4.95
CA TYR A 153 -12.36 -9.62 6.14
C TYR A 153 -12.99 -8.28 5.78
N LEU A 154 -12.55 -7.64 4.68
CA LEU A 154 -13.06 -6.35 4.23
C LEU A 154 -14.52 -6.38 3.79
N PHE A 155 -14.96 -7.49 3.18
CA PHE A 155 -16.33 -7.66 2.70
C PHE A 155 -17.19 -8.56 3.60
N SER A 156 -16.66 -9.01 4.75
CA SER A 156 -17.46 -9.77 5.70
C SER A 156 -18.59 -8.88 6.22
N LYS A 157 -19.82 -9.36 6.08
CA LYS A 157 -20.99 -8.69 6.62
C LYS A 157 -20.91 -8.77 8.13
N SER A 158 -20.69 -7.63 8.79
CA SER A 158 -20.90 -7.52 10.23
C SER A 158 -22.39 -7.73 10.49
N ASN A 159 -22.79 -8.95 10.86
CA ASN A 159 -24.12 -9.21 11.37
C ASN A 159 -24.19 -8.59 12.78
N HIS A 160 -24.51 -7.30 12.82
CA HIS A 160 -24.98 -6.61 14.02
C HIS A 160 -26.49 -6.56 14.01
#